data_AF-A0A938AQQ7-F1
#
_entry.id   AF-A0A938AQQ7-F1
#
_cell.length_a   1.000
_cell.length_b   1.000
_cell.length_c   1.000
_cell.angle_alpha   90.00
_cell.angle_beta   90.00
_cell.angle_gamma   90.00
#
_symmetry.space_group_name_H-M   'P 1'
#
loop_
_entity.id
_entity.type
_entity.pdbx_description
1 polymer ?
#
loop_
_entity_poly.entity_id
_entity_poly.type
_entity_poly.pdbx_seq_one_letter_code
_entity_poly.pdbx_strand_id
1 'polypeptide(L)'
;MNDEPVILRIGNHHAPAYGTPPQIEERPGQYLGYFANEFGEQMIFVFDRASGRGKLYSGDAGWDKPYKVVDGLARGLSMRLEEKMWLLACWVAATSSFRRYGTSSGEERDDTG
;
A
#
# COMPACT_ATOMS: atom_id res chain seq x y z
N MET A 1 4.32 -26.44 12.83
CA MET A 1 4.37 -25.03 12.44
C MET A 1 5.80 -24.80 12.02
N ASN A 2 6.04 -24.45 10.76
CA ASN A 2 7.38 -24.01 10.38
C ASN A 2 7.49 -22.58 10.89
N ASP A 3 8.23 -22.39 11.98
CA ASP A 3 8.50 -21.07 12.53
C ASP A 3 9.52 -20.38 11.61
N GLU A 4 9.01 -19.78 10.54
CA GLU A 4 9.83 -18.86 9.74
C GLU A 4 10.30 -17.70 10.63
N PRO A 5 11.55 -17.23 10.47
CA PRO A 5 12.09 -16.18 11.31
C PRO A 5 11.34 -14.86 11.09
N VAL A 6 10.90 -14.24 12.18
CA VAL A 6 10.20 -12.94 12.16
C VAL A 6 11.19 -11.82 11.84
N ILE A 7 10.94 -11.09 10.75
CA ILE A 7 11.73 -9.91 10.37
C ILE A 7 11.26 -8.65 11.12
N LEU A 8 9.94 -8.48 11.27
CA LEU A 8 9.35 -7.27 11.87
C LEU A 8 8.07 -7.62 12.64
N ARG A 9 7.99 -7.18 13.90
CA ARG A 9 6.80 -7.25 14.74
C ARG A 9 6.49 -5.89 15.32
N ILE A 10 5.30 -5.38 15.03
CA ILE A 10 4.86 -4.04 15.41
C ILE A 10 3.68 -4.15 16.37
N GLY A 11 3.75 -3.42 17.49
CA GLY A 11 2.63 -3.30 18.42
C GLY A 11 1.59 -2.30 17.91
N ASN A 12 0.31 -2.58 18.14
CA ASN A 12 -0.74 -1.60 17.92
C ASN A 12 -0.80 -0.62 19.11
N HIS A 13 -0.76 0.68 18.82
CA HIS A 13 -0.84 1.74 19.83
C HIS A 13 -2.27 2.26 20.03
N HIS A 14 -3.22 1.84 19.19
CA HIS A 14 -4.59 2.32 19.22
C HIS A 14 -5.45 1.47 20.16
N ALA A 15 -6.37 2.13 20.88
CA ALA A 15 -7.31 1.44 21.76
C ALA A 15 -8.24 0.50 20.96
N PRO A 16 -8.81 -0.54 21.59
CA PRO A 16 -9.72 -1.48 20.90
C PRO A 16 -10.94 -0.82 20.22
N ALA A 17 -11.33 0.38 20.65
CA ALA A 17 -12.40 1.16 20.02
C ALA A 17 -12.11 1.58 18.57
N TYR A 18 -10.84 1.54 18.14
CA TYR A 18 -10.40 1.85 16.77
C TYR A 18 -10.41 0.61 15.85
N GLY A 19 -11.12 -0.44 16.25
CA GLY A 19 -11.27 -1.65 15.45
C GLY A 19 -10.13 -2.65 15.62
N THR A 20 -10.22 -3.74 14.87
CA THR A 20 -9.27 -4.86 14.94
C THR A 20 -8.10 -4.62 13.99
N PRO A 21 -6.86 -4.48 14.48
CA PRO A 21 -5.69 -4.34 13.62
C PRO A 21 -5.61 -5.49 12.62
N PRO A 22 -5.30 -5.22 11.34
CA PRO A 22 -5.27 -6.27 10.34
C PRO A 22 -4.09 -7.22 10.61
N GLN A 23 -4.35 -8.53 10.53
CA GLN A 23 -3.28 -9.51 10.41
C GLN A 23 -2.89 -9.61 8.93
N ILE A 24 -1.76 -8.99 8.58
CA ILE A 24 -1.23 -9.03 7.22
C ILE A 24 -0.12 -10.07 7.13
N GLU A 25 -0.38 -11.11 6.37
CA GLU A 25 0.62 -12.12 5.99
C GLU A 25 1.23 -11.74 4.65
N GLU A 26 2.55 -11.90 4.54
CA GLU A 26 3.28 -11.72 3.28
C GLU A 26 2.78 -12.73 2.24
N ARG A 27 2.62 -12.27 1.00
CA ARG A 27 2.25 -13.12 -0.14
C ARG A 27 3.11 -12.77 -1.36
N PRO A 28 3.43 -13.74 -2.23
CA PRO A 28 4.12 -13.45 -3.49
C PRO A 28 3.39 -12.38 -4.29
N GLY A 29 4.14 -11.38 -4.79
CA GLY A 29 3.57 -10.28 -5.56
C GLY A 29 2.85 -9.21 -4.72
N GLN A 30 2.90 -9.27 -3.39
CA GLN A 30 2.43 -8.21 -2.53
C GLN A 30 3.55 -7.18 -2.28
N TYR A 31 3.18 -5.90 -2.18
CA TYR A 31 4.04 -4.88 -1.58
C TYR A 31 3.42 -4.42 -0.26
N LEU A 32 4.25 -4.29 0.76
CA LEU A 32 3.87 -3.81 2.09
C LEU A 32 4.67 -2.56 2.44
N GLY A 33 3.95 -1.53 2.88
CA GLY A 33 4.53 -0.34 3.50
C GLY A 33 3.96 -0.17 4.89
N TYR A 34 4.81 0.16 5.86
CA TYR A 34 4.40 0.56 7.19
C TYR A 34 4.83 2.00 7.46
N PHE A 35 3.98 2.76 8.15
CA PHE A 35 4.25 4.11 8.61
C PHE A 35 3.92 4.23 10.10
N ALA A 36 4.80 4.91 10.81
CA ALA A 36 4.52 5.49 12.11
C ALA A 36 5.28 6.81 12.27
N ASN A 37 4.73 7.71 13.06
CA ASN A 37 5.37 8.98 13.41
C ASN A 37 5.36 9.23 14.93
N GLU A 38 5.91 10.36 15.35
CA GLU A 38 6.03 10.75 16.76
C GLU A 38 4.67 10.99 17.46
N PHE A 39 3.59 11.16 16.70
CA PHE A 39 2.24 11.35 17.24
C PHE A 39 1.52 10.03 17.54
N GLY A 40 2.14 8.89 17.23
CA GLY A 40 1.56 7.57 17.45
C GLY A 40 0.65 7.10 16.31
N GLU A 41 0.53 7.87 15.23
CA GLU A 41 -0.23 7.48 14.03
C GLU A 41 0.39 6.18 13.47
N GLN A 42 -0.45 5.25 13.03
CA GLN A 42 -0.01 4.00 12.41
C GLN A 42 -0.80 3.73 11.14
N MET A 43 -0.09 3.41 10.06
CA MET A 43 -0.71 3.03 8.81
C MET A 43 0.01 1.86 8.14
N ILE A 44 -0.77 1.05 7.43
CA ILE A 44 -0.27 -0.09 6.64
C ILE A 44 -0.82 0.05 5.22
N PHE A 45 0.09 0.22 4.26
CA PHE A 45 -0.24 0.15 2.85
C PHE A 45 0.02 -1.26 2.32
N VAL A 46 -0.97 -1.81 1.63
CA VAL A 46 -0.89 -3.12 0.97
C VAL A 46 -1.23 -2.95 -0.49
N PHE A 47 -0.34 -3.35 -1.38
CA PHE A 47 -0.61 -3.41 -2.81
C PHE A 47 -0.48 -4.84 -3.32
N ASP A 48 -1.55 -5.33 -3.93
CA ASP A 48 -1.55 -6.62 -4.64
C ASP A 48 -1.25 -6.37 -6.13
N ARG A 49 -0.08 -6.85 -6.59
CA ARG A 49 0.34 -6.68 -7.99
C ARG A 49 -0.48 -7.53 -8.97
N ALA A 50 -1.06 -8.65 -8.53
CA ALA A 50 -1.87 -9.49 -9.39
C ALA A 50 -3.19 -8.78 -9.77
N SER A 51 -3.83 -8.11 -8.81
CA SER A 51 -5.07 -7.37 -9.06
C SER A 51 -4.87 -5.87 -9.33
N GLY A 52 -3.67 -5.33 -9.10
CA GLY A 52 -3.38 -3.90 -9.22
C GLY A 52 -4.07 -3.04 -8.16
N ARG A 53 -4.47 -3.64 -7.02
CA ARG A 53 -5.29 -2.98 -5.99
C ARG A 53 -4.45 -2.58 -4.79
N GLY A 54 -4.48 -1.28 -4.48
CA GLY A 54 -3.93 -0.72 -3.23
C GLY A 54 -5.00 -0.55 -2.15
N LYS A 55 -4.64 -0.89 -0.91
CA LYS A 55 -5.42 -0.67 0.31
C LYS A 55 -4.56 0.03 1.35
N LEU A 56 -5.15 0.97 2.08
CA LEU A 56 -4.53 1.62 3.22
C LEU A 56 -5.36 1.33 4.47
N TYR A 57 -4.72 0.75 5.48
CA TYR A 57 -5.24 0.63 6.83
C TYR A 57 -4.66 1.76 7.68
N SER A 58 -5.47 2.38 8.52
CA SER A 58 -5.08 3.48 9.40
C SER A 58 -5.66 3.25 10.78
N GLY A 59 -4.83 3.42 11.81
CA GLY A 59 -5.28 3.31 13.20
C GLY A 59 -6.27 4.41 13.57
N ASP A 60 -5.96 5.67 13.21
CA ASP A 60 -6.82 6.81 13.54
C ASP A 60 -8.17 6.78 12.83
N ALA A 61 -8.21 6.26 11.60
CA ALA A 61 -9.44 6.13 10.82
C ALA A 61 -10.19 4.81 11.08
N GLY A 62 -9.66 3.97 11.97
CA GLY A 62 -10.20 2.66 12.31
C GLY A 62 -9.67 1.55 11.41
N TRP A 63 -9.16 0.49 12.03
CA TRP A 63 -8.50 -0.61 11.35
C TRP A 63 -9.41 -1.45 10.44
N ASP A 64 -10.69 -1.59 10.80
CA ASP A 64 -11.61 -2.56 10.18
C ASP A 64 -12.00 -2.19 8.73
N LYS A 65 -11.80 -0.93 8.32
CA LYS A 65 -12.27 -0.41 7.03
C LYS A 65 -11.11 0.19 6.23
N PRO A 66 -10.40 -0.61 5.43
CA PRO A 66 -9.32 -0.08 4.61
C PRO A 66 -9.82 0.87 3.52
N TYR A 67 -9.05 1.92 3.28
CA TYR A 67 -9.26 2.88 2.21
C TYR A 67 -8.68 2.35 0.90
N LYS A 68 -9.39 2.56 -0.21
CA LYS A 68 -8.84 2.27 -1.54
C LYS A 68 -7.79 3.32 -1.88
N VAL A 69 -6.62 2.84 -2.32
CA VAL A 69 -5.53 3.70 -2.81
C VAL A 69 -5.49 3.63 -4.33
N VAL A 70 -5.48 4.80 -4.96
CA VAL A 70 -5.35 4.97 -6.42
C VAL A 70 -4.39 6.11 -6.66
N ASP A 71 -3.37 5.91 -7.51
CA ASP A 71 -2.37 6.91 -7.85
C ASP A 71 -1.69 7.55 -6.63
N GLY A 72 -1.43 6.73 -5.60
CA GLY A 72 -0.79 7.18 -4.35
C GLY A 72 -1.69 7.94 -3.39
N LEU A 73 -3.01 7.96 -3.63
CA LEU A 73 -3.98 8.69 -2.81
C LEU A 73 -5.02 7.75 -2.19
N ALA A 74 -5.21 7.85 -0.87
CA ALA A 74 -6.31 7.21 -0.16
C ALA A 74 -7.57 8.08 -0.24
N ARG A 75 -8.54 7.69 -1.06
CA ARG A 75 -9.75 8.51 -1.29
C ARG A 75 -10.61 8.58 -0.04
N GLY A 76 -10.95 9.80 0.38
CA GLY A 76 -11.83 10.04 1.53
C GLY A 76 -11.14 9.99 2.90
N LEU A 77 -9.81 9.83 2.93
CA LEU A 77 -9.01 9.97 4.14
C LEU A 77 -8.29 11.32 4.15
N SER A 78 -8.46 12.08 5.22
CA SER A 78 -7.66 13.29 5.45
C SER A 78 -6.29 12.86 5.96
N MET A 79 -5.23 13.26 5.26
CA MET A 79 -3.85 12.91 5.59
C MET A 79 -2.96 14.17 5.61
N ARG A 80 -1.99 14.20 6.50
CA ARG A 80 -0.90 15.17 6.58
C ARG A 80 0.06 15.01 5.40
N LEU A 81 1.02 15.93 5.27
CA LEU A 81 1.93 15.97 4.12
C LEU A 81 2.87 14.76 4.11
N GLU A 82 3.46 14.46 5.26
CA GLU A 82 4.36 13.33 5.49
C GLU A 82 3.69 11.98 5.17
N GLU A 83 2.45 11.81 5.60
CA GLU A 83 1.64 10.63 5.33
C GLU A 83 1.36 10.46 3.83
N LYS A 84 1.00 11.56 3.15
CA LYS A 84 0.77 11.58 1.69
C LYS A 84 2.05 11.26 0.93
N MET A 85 3.18 11.84 1.32
CA MET A 85 4.47 11.60 0.68
C MET A 85 4.90 10.15 0.85
N TRP A 86 4.75 9.59 2.05
CA TRP A 86 5.02 8.18 2.30
C TRP A 86 4.14 7.27 1.44
N LEU A 87 2.81 7.52 1.41
CA LEU A 87 1.89 6.70 0.61
C LEU A 87 2.21 6.76 -0.88
N LEU A 88 2.53 7.95 -1.39
CA LEU A 88 2.94 8.14 -2.78
C LEU A 88 4.24 7.40 -3.10
N ALA A 89 5.24 7.48 -2.22
CA ALA A 89 6.50 6.75 -2.39
C ALA A 89 6.27 5.23 -2.42
N CYS A 90 5.44 4.72 -1.51
CA CYS A 90 5.01 3.33 -1.50
C CYS A 90 4.28 2.93 -2.78
N TRP A 91 3.37 3.77 -3.28
CA TRP A 91 2.67 3.53 -4.53
C TRP A 91 3.61 3.47 -5.72
N VAL A 92 4.57 4.39 -5.82
CA VAL A 92 5.57 4.40 -6.88
C VAL A 92 6.42 3.14 -6.82
N ALA A 93 6.91 2.73 -5.64
CA ALA A 93 7.66 1.48 -5.46
C ALA A 93 6.82 0.23 -5.80
N ALA A 94 5.52 0.26 -5.47
CA ALA A 94 4.59 -0.81 -5.75
C ALA A 94 4.21 -0.92 -7.24
N THR A 95 4.27 0.16 -8.02
CA THR A 95 3.73 0.20 -9.40
C THR A 95 4.77 0.42 -10.49
N SER A 96 5.99 0.85 -10.16
CA SER A 96 7.03 1.17 -11.14
C SER A 96 7.48 -0.03 -12.00
N SER A 97 7.37 -1.27 -11.48
CA SER A 97 7.58 -2.49 -12.29
C SER A 97 6.37 -2.86 -13.16
N PHE A 98 5.16 -2.40 -12.81
CA PHE A 98 3.92 -2.69 -13.55
C PHE A 98 3.82 -1.86 -14.84
N ARG A 99 4.29 -0.61 -14.82
CA ARG A 99 4.27 0.27 -16.01
C ARG A 99 5.23 -0.17 -17.12
N ARG A 100 6.23 -1.02 -16.85
CA ARG A 100 7.19 -1.47 -17.87
C ARG A 100 6.65 -2.55 -18.82
N TYR A 101 5.52 -3.20 -18.49
CA TYR A 101 4.92 -4.25 -19.34
C TYR A 101 3.59 -3.81 -19.99
N GLY A 102 3.13 -2.57 -19.77
CA GLY A 102 1.88 -2.03 -20.31
C GLY A 102 2.00 -1.20 -21.59
N THR A 103 3.22 -1.05 -22.14
CA THR A 103 3.47 -0.25 -23.34
C THR A 103 4.32 -1.03 -24.34
N SER A 104 3.84 -2.21 -24.73
CA SER A 104 4.30 -2.88 -25.97
C SER A 104 3.07 -3.31 -26.79
N SER A 105 2.40 -2.34 -27.38
CA SER A 105 1.45 -2.60 -28.46
C SER A 105 1.60 -1.51 -29.51
N GLY A 106 2.41 -1.83 -30.53
CA GLY A 106 2.32 -1.43 -31.93
C GLY A 106 2.14 0.05 -32.27
N GLU A 107 3.24 0.69 -32.65
CA GLU A 107 3.21 1.67 -33.74
C GLU A 107 4.15 1.12 -34.83
N GLU A 108 3.56 0.32 -35.72
CA GLU A 108 4.18 -0.12 -36.97
C GLU A 108 4.18 1.08 -37.92
N ARG A 109 5.34 1.37 -38.48
CA ARG A 109 5.53 2.47 -39.43
C ARG A 109 4.88 2.09 -40.75
N ASP A 110 3.87 2.84 -41.17
CA ASP A 110 3.46 2.85 -42.57
C ASP A 110 4.51 3.64 -43.37
N ASP A 111 5.41 2.89 -44.00
CA ASP A 111 6.26 3.33 -45.09
C ASP A 111 5.62 2.82 -46.38
N THR A 112 4.93 3.70 -47.10
CA THR A 112 4.51 3.43 -48.48
C THR A 112 4.80 4.65 -49.35
N GLY A 113 5.81 4.49 -50.21
CA GLY A 113 5.80 4.91 -51.61
C GLY A 113 6.06 6.37 -51.92
#